data_AF-A0A850MC73-F1
#
_entry.id   AF-A0A850MC73-F1
#
_cell.length_a   1.000
_cell.length_b   1.000
_cell.length_c   1.000
_cell.angle_alpha   90.00
_cell.angle_beta   90.00
_cell.angle_gamma   90.00
#
_symmetry.space_group_name_H-M   'P 1'
#
loop_
_entity.id
_entity.type
_entity.pdbx_description
1 polymer ?
#
loop_
_entity_poly.entity_id
_entity_poly.type
_entity_poly.pdbx_seq_one_letter_code
_entity_poly.pdbx_strand_id
1 'polypeptide(L)'
;MPQTANDKEKERILRIAYEALDECNKLHELTGRNKVPLDEVAENLAITKEEIQNSFDYLVQLGVIGDDGDRDHMNYDETGELMEFILQLLRALERQKEEKEKEKEEVQVQYIE
;
A
#
# COMPACT_ATOMS: atom_id res chain seq x y z
N MET A 1 11.93 -19.90 6.72
CA MET A 1 10.67 -19.57 6.01
C MET A 1 11.00 -18.56 4.92
N PRO A 2 10.37 -18.57 3.73
CA PRO A 2 10.66 -17.60 2.68
C PRO A 2 10.01 -16.24 3.01
N GLN A 3 10.63 -15.48 3.92
CA GLN A 3 10.17 -14.13 4.29
C GLN A 3 10.17 -13.15 3.12
N THR A 4 10.98 -13.40 2.08
CA THR A 4 11.12 -12.51 0.91
C THR A 4 9.89 -12.46 0.00
N ALA A 5 9.09 -13.53 -0.08
CA ALA A 5 7.87 -13.54 -0.90
C ALA A 5 6.75 -12.72 -0.24
N ASN A 6 6.67 -12.78 1.09
CA ASN A 6 5.69 -12.03 1.88
C ASN A 6 5.97 -10.52 1.85
N ASP A 7 7.24 -10.13 1.95
CA ASP A 7 7.62 -8.70 1.93
C ASP A 7 7.35 -8.04 0.57
N LYS A 8 7.54 -8.78 -0.54
CA LYS A 8 7.19 -8.31 -1.89
C LYS A 8 5.69 -8.14 -2.07
N GLU A 9 4.90 -9.07 -1.54
CA GLU A 9 3.45 -8.98 -1.62
C GLU A 9 2.92 -7.79 -0.81
N LYS A 10 3.41 -7.60 0.42
CA LYS A 10 3.08 -6.43 1.24
C LYS A 10 3.43 -5.12 0.57
N GLU A 11 4.61 -5.04 -0.05
CA GLU A 11 5.00 -3.85 -0.80
C GLU A 11 4.04 -3.57 -1.96
N ARG A 12 3.71 -4.59 -2.76
CA ARG A 12 2.74 -4.48 -3.86
C ARG A 12 1.39 -3.95 -3.36
N ILE A 13 0.87 -4.56 -2.29
CA ILE A 13 -0.39 -4.17 -1.66
C ILE A 13 -0.35 -2.70 -1.20
N LEU A 14 0.72 -2.28 -0.53
CA LEU A 14 0.86 -0.90 -0.05
C LEU A 14 1.01 0.11 -1.19
N ARG A 15 1.67 -0.26 -2.30
CA ARG A 15 1.75 0.59 -3.50
C ARG A 15 0.37 0.80 -4.12
N ILE A 16 -0.41 -0.27 -4.25
CA ILE A 16 -1.80 -0.17 -4.73
C ILE A 16 -2.63 0.74 -3.83
N ALA A 17 -2.53 0.59 -2.51
CA ALA A 17 -3.27 1.44 -1.57
C ALA A 17 -2.90 2.92 -1.72
N TYR A 18 -1.60 3.22 -1.90
CA TYR A 18 -1.11 4.58 -2.12
C TYR A 18 -1.66 5.17 -3.42
N GLU A 19 -1.51 4.44 -4.54
CA GLU A 19 -1.96 4.89 -5.87
C GLU A 19 -3.47 5.06 -5.93
N ALA A 20 -4.23 4.13 -5.33
CA ALA A 20 -5.69 4.23 -5.23
C ALA A 20 -6.13 5.45 -4.42
N LEU A 21 -5.48 5.75 -3.30
CA LEU A 21 -5.79 6.90 -2.46
C LEU A 21 -5.43 8.23 -3.15
N ASP A 22 -4.26 8.29 -3.80
CA ASP A 22 -3.85 9.44 -4.62
C ASP A 22 -4.87 9.72 -5.74
N GLU A 23 -5.35 8.67 -6.41
CA GLU A 23 -6.37 8.80 -7.45
C GLU A 23 -7.74 9.22 -6.88
N CYS A 24 -8.13 8.72 -5.70
CA CYS A 24 -9.33 9.20 -5.00
C CYS A 24 -9.23 10.70 -4.70
N ASN A 25 -8.07 11.17 -4.24
CA ASN A 25 -7.85 12.59 -3.95
C ASN A 25 -7.95 13.45 -5.22
N LYS A 26 -7.34 13.02 -6.34
CA LYS A 26 -7.48 13.71 -7.63
C LYS A 26 -8.92 13.76 -8.12
N LEU A 27 -9.65 12.64 -8.03
CA LEU A 27 -11.05 12.58 -8.42
C LEU A 27 -11.92 13.47 -7.52
N HIS A 28 -11.62 13.55 -6.22
CA HIS A 28 -12.26 14.49 -5.31
C HIS A 28 -11.98 15.95 -5.73
N GLU A 29 -10.71 16.32 -5.97
CA GLU A 29 -10.33 17.66 -6.41
C GLU A 29 -11.02 18.08 -7.72
N LEU A 30 -11.17 17.14 -8.66
CA LEU A 30 -11.80 17.39 -9.96
C LEU A 30 -13.34 17.47 -9.89
N THR A 31 -13.97 16.69 -9.02
CA THR A 31 -15.44 16.49 -9.05
C THR A 31 -16.18 17.00 -7.81
N GLY A 32 -15.47 17.28 -6.72
CA GLY A 32 -16.02 17.65 -5.42
C GLY A 32 -16.75 16.50 -4.70
N ARG A 33 -16.62 15.25 -5.16
CA ARG A 33 -17.30 14.10 -4.55
C ARG A 33 -16.56 13.63 -3.29
N ASN A 34 -17.26 13.56 -2.16
CA ASN A 34 -16.67 13.07 -0.90
C ASN A 34 -16.46 11.55 -0.87
N LYS A 35 -17.20 10.81 -1.69
CA LYS A 35 -17.08 9.37 -1.85
C LYS A 35 -16.81 9.05 -3.31
N VAL A 36 -15.67 8.41 -3.58
CA VAL A 36 -15.22 8.06 -4.92
C VAL A 36 -15.50 6.58 -5.17
N PRO A 37 -16.26 6.21 -6.23
CA PRO A 37 -16.49 4.80 -6.56
C PRO A 37 -15.19 4.09 -6.92
N LEU A 38 -14.94 2.92 -6.33
CA LEU A 38 -13.73 2.16 -6.59
C LEU A 38 -13.63 1.65 -8.02
N ASP A 39 -14.76 1.44 -8.71
CA ASP A 39 -14.76 1.03 -10.12
C ASP A 39 -14.14 2.13 -11.02
N GLU A 40 -14.35 3.40 -10.69
CA GLU A 40 -13.76 4.54 -11.43
C GLU A 40 -12.25 4.67 -11.15
N VAL A 41 -11.85 4.47 -9.88
CA VAL A 41 -10.44 4.43 -9.49
C VAL A 41 -9.70 3.28 -10.19
N ALA A 42 -10.33 2.10 -10.22
CA ALA A 42 -9.81 0.90 -10.87
C ALA A 42 -9.60 1.12 -12.38
N GLU A 43 -10.57 1.78 -13.04
CA GLU A 43 -10.47 2.14 -14.46
C GLU A 43 -9.27 3.07 -14.72
N ASN A 44 -9.10 4.12 -13.93
CA ASN A 44 -8.01 5.09 -14.10
C ASN A 44 -6.62 4.49 -13.87
N LEU A 45 -6.52 3.53 -12.94
CA LEU A 45 -5.27 2.86 -12.60
C LEU A 45 -5.00 1.60 -13.43
N ALA A 46 -5.95 1.18 -14.28
CA ALA A 46 -5.89 -0.07 -15.05
C ALA A 46 -5.63 -1.32 -14.20
N ILE A 47 -6.24 -1.37 -13.01
CA ILE A 47 -6.20 -2.50 -12.06
C ILE A 47 -7.63 -2.95 -11.73
N THR A 48 -7.77 -4.03 -10.97
CA THR A 48 -9.11 -4.50 -10.57
C THR A 48 -9.60 -3.82 -9.29
N LYS A 49 -10.92 -3.65 -9.16
CA LYS A 49 -11.54 -3.22 -7.90
C LYS A 49 -11.17 -4.15 -6.74
N GLU A 50 -11.04 -5.45 -7.00
CA GLU A 50 -10.62 -6.44 -6.00
C GLU A 50 -9.20 -6.19 -5.48
N GLU A 51 -8.26 -5.81 -6.36
CA GLU A 51 -6.89 -5.44 -5.94
C GLU A 51 -6.88 -4.21 -5.03
N ILE A 52 -7.71 -3.21 -5.34
CA ILE A 52 -7.88 -2.01 -4.49
C ILE A 52 -8.49 -2.40 -3.14
N GLN A 53 -9.57 -3.17 -3.13
CA GLN A 53 -10.21 -3.65 -1.90
C GLN A 53 -9.24 -4.45 -1.03
N ASN A 54 -8.50 -5.39 -1.62
CA ASN A 54 -7.49 -6.18 -0.91
C ASN A 54 -6.41 -5.28 -0.27
N SER A 55 -6.05 -4.19 -0.94
CA SER A 55 -5.10 -3.21 -0.41
C SER A 55 -5.62 -2.45 0.80
N PHE A 56 -6.90 -2.05 0.81
CA PHE A 56 -7.51 -1.36 1.94
C PHE A 56 -7.86 -2.31 3.08
N ASP A 57 -8.31 -3.53 2.78
CA ASP A 57 -8.51 -4.61 3.76
C ASP A 57 -7.19 -4.87 4.52
N TYR A 58 -6.04 -4.78 3.86
CA TYR A 58 -4.74 -4.87 4.50
C TYR A 58 -4.46 -3.69 5.46
N LEU A 59 -4.80 -2.45 5.07
CA LEU A 59 -4.66 -1.29 5.94
C LEU A 59 -5.60 -1.35 7.17
N VAL A 60 -6.82 -1.88 7.00
CA VAL A 60 -7.74 -2.20 8.10
C VAL A 60 -7.13 -3.23 9.05
N GLN A 61 -6.57 -4.32 8.52
CA GLN A 61 -5.91 -5.36 9.32
C GLN A 61 -4.72 -4.82 10.13
N LEU A 62 -4.00 -3.84 9.57
CA LEU A 62 -2.93 -3.15 10.28
C LEU A 62 -3.42 -2.14 11.32
N GLY A 63 -4.73 -1.86 11.38
CA GLY A 63 -5.34 -0.88 12.28
C GLY A 63 -5.06 0.57 11.89
N VAL A 64 -4.71 0.80 10.62
CA VAL A 64 -4.38 2.14 10.08
C VAL A 64 -5.64 2.93 9.79
N ILE A 65 -6.64 2.24 9.25
CA ILE A 65 -7.97 2.79 8.94
C ILE A 65 -9.05 1.92 9.58
N GLY A 66 -10.22 2.51 9.81
CA GLY A 66 -11.40 1.77 10.25
C GLY A 66 -12.11 1.07 9.08
N ASP A 67 -12.83 -0.01 9.39
CA ASP A 67 -13.78 -0.62 8.46
C ASP A 67 -15.13 0.11 8.60
N ASP A 68 -15.54 0.83 7.56
CA ASP A 68 -16.82 1.55 7.51
C ASP A 68 -17.93 0.73 6.82
N GLY A 69 -17.62 -0.49 6.35
CA GLY A 69 -18.53 -1.39 5.66
C GLY A 69 -18.86 -1.01 4.20
N ASP A 70 -18.32 0.09 3.67
CA ASP A 70 -18.55 0.55 2.29
C ASP A 70 -17.45 0.03 1.37
N ARG A 71 -17.63 -1.18 0.84
CA ARG A 71 -16.63 -1.82 -0.01
C ARG A 71 -16.55 -1.25 -1.43
N ASP A 72 -17.52 -0.45 -1.86
CA ASP A 72 -17.62 0.02 -3.24
C ASP A 72 -17.13 1.46 -3.42
N HIS A 73 -16.91 2.18 -2.33
CA HIS A 73 -16.46 3.57 -2.35
C HIS A 73 -15.29 3.78 -1.40
N MET A 74 -14.51 4.82 -1.67
CA MET A 74 -13.45 5.27 -0.78
C MET A 74 -13.66 6.74 -0.42
N ASN A 75 -13.34 7.08 0.82
CA ASN A 75 -13.23 8.47 1.26
C ASN A 75 -11.85 9.00 0.83
N TYR A 76 -11.83 10.23 0.35
CA TYR A 76 -10.57 10.94 0.08
C TYR A 76 -9.86 11.27 1.40
N ASP A 77 -8.53 11.37 1.37
CA ASP A 77 -7.72 11.80 2.50
C ASP A 77 -7.45 13.30 2.39
N GLU A 78 -8.31 14.11 3.05
CA GLU A 78 -8.20 15.58 3.05
C GLU A 78 -6.87 16.06 3.66
N THR A 79 -6.33 15.31 4.62
CA THR A 79 -5.16 15.72 5.41
C THR A 79 -3.83 15.28 4.80
N GLY A 80 -3.85 14.25 3.97
CA GLY A 80 -2.65 13.57 3.45
C GLY A 80 -1.95 12.68 4.47
N GLU A 81 -2.44 12.59 5.72
CA GLU A 81 -1.81 11.82 6.80
C GLU A 81 -1.76 10.32 6.48
N LEU A 82 -2.81 9.79 5.84
CA LEU A 82 -2.86 8.38 5.47
C LEU A 82 -1.88 8.08 4.33
N MET A 83 -1.80 8.97 3.34
CA MET A 83 -0.79 8.85 2.27
C MET A 83 0.64 8.87 2.82
N GLU A 84 0.95 9.82 3.71
CA GLU A 84 2.26 9.90 4.36
C GLU A 84 2.58 8.64 5.17
N PHE A 85 1.59 8.09 5.89
CA PHE A 85 1.76 6.87 6.64
C PHE A 85 2.06 5.66 5.75
N ILE A 86 1.33 5.50 4.63
CA ILE A 86 1.59 4.43 3.66
C ILE A 86 3.02 4.53 3.11
N LEU A 87 3.51 5.74 2.81
CA LEU A 87 4.90 5.96 2.40
C LEU A 87 5.93 5.56 3.47
N GLN A 88 5.63 5.79 4.74
CA GLN A 88 6.50 5.35 5.84
C GLN A 88 6.57 3.82 5.92
N LEU A 89 5.45 3.12 5.74
CA LEU A 89 5.41 1.65 5.69
C LEU A 89 6.23 1.10 4.51
N LEU A 90 6.10 1.69 3.32
CA LEU A 90 6.89 1.31 2.15
C LEU A 90 8.40 1.46 2.40
N ARG A 91 8.82 2.60 2.97
CA ARG A 91 10.23 2.83 3.34
C ARG A 91 10.74 1.84 4.39
N ALA A 92 9.90 1.45 5.35
CA ALA A 92 10.28 0.46 6.35
C ALA A 92 10.53 -0.93 5.71
N LEU A 93 9.73 -1.31 4.72
CA LEU A 93 9.95 -2.54 3.96
C LEU A 93 11.23 -2.49 3.13
N GLU A 94 11.54 -1.35 2.51
CA GLU A 94 12.79 -1.15 1.77
C GLU A 94 14.02 -1.29 2.68
N ARG A 95 14.03 -0.64 3.86
CA ARG A 95 15.13 -0.78 4.83
C ARG A 95 15.34 -2.21 5.29
N GLN A 96 14.27 -2.95 5.55
CA GLN A 96 14.38 -4.37 5.93
C GLN A 96 14.99 -5.23 4.83
N LYS A 97 14.83 -4.87 3.55
CA LYS A 97 15.48 -5.59 2.45
C LYS A 97 16.97 -5.29 2.42
N GLU A 98 17.36 -4.02 2.54
CA GLU A 98 18.77 -3.61 2.56
C GLU A 98 19.54 -4.24 3.73
N GLU A 99 18.93 -4.30 4.92
CA GLU A 99 19.53 -4.95 6.09
C GLU A 99 19.70 -6.46 5.87
N LYS A 100 18.69 -7.15 5.32
CA LYS A 100 18.78 -8.59 4.99
C LYS A 100 19.82 -8.90 3.91
N GLU A 101 20.04 -7.98 2.96
CA GLU A 101 21.08 -8.14 1.94
C GLU A 101 22.48 -8.03 2.56
N LYS A 102 22.71 -7.05 3.44
CA LYS A 102 23.97 -6.90 4.18
C LYS A 102 24.28 -8.11 5.06
N GLU A 103 23.30 -8.62 5.81
CA GLU A 103 23.50 -9.82 6.65
C GLU A 103 23.87 -11.06 5.82
N LYS A 104 23.30 -11.21 4.61
CA LYS A 104 23.67 -12.32 3.71
C LYS A 104 25.10 -12.21 3.18
N GLU A 105 25.55 -11.01 2.82
CA GLU A 105 26.93 -10.78 2.39
C GLU A 105 27.92 -11.08 3.52
N GLU A 106 27.64 -10.60 4.75
CA GLU A 106 28.51 -10.85 5.91
C GLU A 106 28.62 -12.33 6.28
N VAL A 107 27.51 -13.08 6.23
CA VAL A 107 27.54 -14.53 6.45
C VAL A 107 28.32 -15.25 5.34
N GLN A 108 28.18 -14.82 4.09
CA GLN A 108 28.88 -15.47 2.97
C GLN A 108 30.41 -15.26 3.02
N VAL A 109 30.88 -14.13 3.56
CA VAL A 109 32.31 -13.87 3.76
C VAL A 109 32.94 -14.78 4.82
N GLN A 110 32.22 -15.13 5.90
CA GLN A 110 32.76 -15.97 6.98
C GLN A 110 32.97 -17.45 6.63
N TYR A 111 32.36 -17.97 5.56
CA TYR A 111 32.52 -19.37 5.13
C TYR A 111 33.60 -19.58 4.07
N ILE A 112 34.29 -18.52 3.64
CA ILE A 112 35.34 -18.57 2.59
C ILE A 112 36.76 -18.49 3.22
N GLU A 113 36.88 -18.28 4.52
CA GLU A 113 38.14 -18.45 5.29
C GLU A 113 38.28 -19.88 5.85
#